data_AF-A0A1B9AX76-F1
#
_entry.id   AF-A0A1B9AX76-F1
#
_cell.length_a   1.000
_cell.length_b   1.000
_cell.length_c   1.000
_cell.angle_alpha   90.00
_cell.angle_beta   90.00
_cell.angle_gamma   90.00
#
_symmetry.space_group_name_H-M   'P 1'
#
loop_
_entity.id
_entity.type
_entity.pdbx_description
1 polymer ?
#
loop_
_entity_poly.entity_id
_entity_poly.type
_entity_poly.pdbx_seq_one_letter_code
_entity_poly.pdbx_strand_id
1 'polypeptide(L)'
;MIIFNKLFILCTMAMILITGCQSKANTQVLIKMKSEEEQKKILDTYNLDDYKKVFDDAVSEANEFEGDEKLKKWIIRTLAQEKLYYETDLTDEQVLELSKQAMEEDKAWKSIAKDEYGITVTVEEVENFIKEGPDTSDLPQHLAYADALGLTLEELNHDFDRDIYEKNVIWLKLKPELEKKYDITDNNKQVKKYEEEVKKHLN
;
A
#
# COMPACT_ATOMS: atom_id res chain seq x y z
N MET A 1 4.24 33.59 -3.94
CA MET A 1 5.19 32.87 -3.06
C MET A 1 4.36 32.06 -2.08
N ILE A 2 3.93 30.89 -2.52
CA ILE A 2 3.04 30.01 -1.75
C ILE A 2 3.94 28.98 -1.10
N ILE A 3 3.93 28.96 0.23
CA ILE A 3 4.68 28.03 1.07
C ILE A 3 3.97 26.67 0.94
N PHE A 4 4.30 25.93 -0.12
CA PHE A 4 4.05 24.49 -0.21
C PHE A 4 5.07 23.82 0.70
N ASN A 5 4.76 23.65 1.98
CA ASN A 5 5.65 22.89 2.83
C ASN A 5 4.90 22.13 3.93
N LYS A 6 5.11 20.81 3.90
CA LYS A 6 5.01 19.85 5.02
C LYS A 6 3.66 19.20 5.36
N LEU A 7 2.62 19.29 4.52
CA LEU A 7 1.39 18.49 4.74
C LEU A 7 1.26 17.27 3.80
N PHE A 8 2.17 17.09 2.84
CA PHE A 8 2.06 16.08 1.78
C PHE A 8 2.74 14.73 2.07
N ILE A 9 3.39 14.57 3.22
CA ILE A 9 4.15 13.35 3.57
C ILE A 9 3.35 12.40 4.49
N LEU A 10 2.17 12.81 4.97
CA LEU A 10 1.36 12.00 5.90
C LEU A 10 0.31 11.09 5.23
N CYS A 11 0.36 10.91 3.90
CA CYS A 11 -0.67 10.19 3.14
C CYS A 11 -0.18 8.92 2.44
N THR A 12 1.03 8.44 2.72
CA THR A 12 1.59 7.23 2.09
C THR A 12 1.13 5.92 2.77
N MET A 13 0.39 5.98 3.88
CA MET A 13 0.09 4.78 4.68
C MET A 13 -1.37 4.65 5.17
N ALA A 14 -2.31 5.40 4.59
CA ALA A 14 -3.72 5.39 5.00
C ALA A 14 -4.69 4.78 3.95
N MET A 15 -4.18 4.23 2.83
CA MET A 15 -5.01 3.65 1.76
C MET A 15 -5.06 2.11 1.74
N ILE A 16 -4.90 1.47 2.90
CA ILE A 16 -5.24 0.05 3.08
C ILE A 16 -6.14 -0.07 4.31
N LEU A 17 -7.22 0.71 4.33
CA LEU A 17 -8.33 0.44 5.22
C LEU A 17 -9.22 -0.58 4.51
N ILE A 18 -8.90 -1.86 4.67
CA ILE A 18 -9.80 -2.96 4.32
C ILE A 18 -11.02 -2.86 5.25
N THR A 19 -11.93 -1.94 4.95
CA THR A 19 -13.31 -2.02 5.45
C THR A 19 -13.97 -3.13 4.64
N GLY A 20 -13.73 -4.35 5.10
CA GLY A 20 -14.32 -5.56 4.58
C GLY A 20 -15.83 -5.56 4.84
N CYS A 21 -16.59 -5.03 3.90
CA CYS A 21 -18.02 -5.29 3.77
C CYS A 21 -18.33 -5.92 2.41
N GLN A 22 -18.86 -7.15 2.48
CA GLN A 22 -19.69 -7.92 1.54
C GLN A 22 -19.10 -8.96 0.57
N SER A 23 -19.36 -10.22 0.95
CA SER A 23 -20.15 -11.28 0.29
C SER A 23 -19.83 -11.75 -1.13
N LYS A 24 -19.02 -12.82 -1.20
CA LYS A 24 -19.39 -14.18 -1.66
C LYS A 24 -18.52 -15.18 -0.87
N ALA A 25 -19.07 -16.36 -0.56
CA ALA A 25 -18.51 -17.29 0.41
C ALA A 25 -17.09 -17.81 0.06
N ASN A 26 -16.07 -17.33 0.76
CA ASN A 26 -15.11 -18.14 1.52
C ASN A 26 -14.36 -17.22 2.48
N THR A 27 -14.31 -17.63 3.75
CA THR A 27 -13.59 -17.07 4.90
C THR A 27 -13.12 -15.61 4.81
N GLN A 28 -13.95 -14.65 5.21
CA GLN A 28 -13.46 -13.28 5.40
C GLN A 28 -12.46 -13.29 6.57
N VAL A 29 -11.17 -13.21 6.29
CA VAL A 29 -10.11 -13.14 7.31
C VAL A 29 -10.38 -11.91 8.18
N LEU A 30 -10.80 -12.14 9.42
CA LEU A 30 -11.09 -11.06 10.35
C LEU A 30 -9.78 -10.57 10.95
N ILE A 31 -9.28 -9.45 10.43
CA ILE A 31 -8.08 -8.79 10.95
C ILE A 31 -8.48 -7.83 12.07
N LYS A 32 -7.93 -8.06 13.27
CA LYS A 32 -8.06 -7.11 14.37
C LYS A 32 -6.89 -6.13 14.32
N MET A 33 -7.18 -4.87 14.00
CA MET A 33 -6.19 -3.80 13.99
C MET A 33 -5.85 -3.36 15.41
N LYS A 34 -4.58 -2.99 15.65
CA LYS A 34 -4.16 -2.23 16.84
C LYS A 34 -4.97 -0.95 16.97
N SER A 35 -5.15 -0.47 18.19
CA SER A 35 -5.88 0.78 18.43
C SER A 35 -5.20 1.98 17.76
N GLU A 36 -5.95 3.05 17.48
CA GLU A 36 -5.39 4.28 16.92
C GLU A 36 -4.27 4.85 17.80
N GLU A 37 -4.38 4.72 19.12
CA GLU A 37 -3.36 5.15 20.08
C GLU A 37 -2.06 4.34 19.93
N GLU A 38 -2.16 3.03 19.75
CA GLU A 38 -1.00 2.17 19.52
C GLU A 38 -0.34 2.44 18.17
N GLN A 39 -1.14 2.60 17.11
CA GLN A 39 -0.62 2.94 15.79
C GLN A 39 0.08 4.31 15.81
N LYS A 40 -0.51 5.29 16.48
CA LYS A 40 0.11 6.61 16.67
C LYS A 40 1.40 6.50 17.46
N LYS A 41 1.43 5.68 18.51
CA LYS A 41 2.64 5.45 19.30
C LYS A 41 3.76 4.86 18.44
N ILE A 42 3.46 3.90 17.57
CA ILE A 42 4.45 3.35 16.63
C ILE A 42 5.01 4.47 15.75
N LEU A 43 4.13 5.25 15.11
CA LEU A 43 4.53 6.37 14.24
C LEU A 43 5.37 7.44 14.96
N ASP A 44 5.05 7.72 16.22
CA ASP A 44 5.73 8.77 16.99
C ASP A 44 7.07 8.32 17.60
N THR A 45 7.26 7.00 17.81
CA THR A 45 8.36 6.49 18.64
C THR A 45 9.33 5.57 17.92
N TYR A 46 8.92 4.91 16.83
CA TYR A 46 9.81 4.00 16.12
C TYR A 46 10.93 4.77 15.44
N ASN A 47 12.16 4.32 15.69
CA ASN A 47 13.34 4.78 14.98
C ASN A 47 13.76 3.75 13.90
N LEU A 48 14.90 3.98 13.26
CA LEU A 48 15.42 3.12 12.20
C LEU A 48 15.58 1.67 12.65
N ASP A 49 16.14 1.42 13.83
CA ASP A 49 16.42 0.06 14.32
C ASP A 49 15.12 -0.69 14.67
N ASP A 50 14.11 0.03 15.18
CA ASP A 50 12.80 -0.56 15.45
C ASP A 50 12.14 -1.03 14.14
N TYR A 51 12.20 -0.21 13.08
CA TYR A 51 11.70 -0.59 11.76
C TYR A 51 12.53 -1.69 11.12
N LYS A 52 13.86 -1.68 11.25
CA LYS A 52 14.73 -2.74 10.73
C LYS A 52 14.33 -4.09 11.28
N LYS A 53 14.13 -4.18 12.60
CA LYS A 53 13.66 -5.42 13.22
C LYS A 53 12.36 -5.92 12.60
N VAL A 54 11.38 -5.04 12.42
CA VAL A 54 10.09 -5.40 11.79
C VAL A 54 10.27 -5.94 10.38
N PHE A 55 11.06 -5.26 9.55
CA PHE A 55 11.22 -5.64 8.14
C PHE A 55 12.14 -6.84 7.96
N ASP A 56 13.20 -6.97 8.76
CA ASP A 56 14.06 -8.16 8.78
C ASP A 56 13.24 -9.40 9.16
N ASP A 57 12.40 -9.29 10.21
CA ASP A 57 11.50 -10.37 10.62
C ASP A 57 10.50 -10.71 9.49
N ALA A 58 9.88 -9.70 8.86
CA ALA A 58 8.93 -9.91 7.76
C ALA A 58 9.57 -10.55 6.51
N VAL A 59 10.78 -10.13 6.13
CA VAL A 59 11.52 -10.69 4.99
C VAL A 59 12.00 -12.10 5.31
N SER A 60 12.50 -12.35 6.53
CA SER A 60 12.92 -13.67 6.98
C SER A 60 11.76 -14.66 6.96
N GLU A 61 10.61 -14.28 7.53
CA GLU A 61 9.42 -15.14 7.56
C GLU A 61 8.85 -15.35 6.15
N ALA A 62 8.83 -14.32 5.31
CA ALA A 62 8.44 -14.47 3.90
C ALA A 62 9.32 -15.51 3.17
N ASN A 63 10.58 -15.68 3.57
CA ASN A 63 11.50 -16.66 2.98
C ASN A 63 11.12 -18.12 3.28
N GLU A 64 10.31 -18.36 4.31
CA GLU A 64 9.82 -19.70 4.66
C GLU A 64 8.65 -20.16 3.77
N PHE A 65 7.95 -19.22 3.12
CA PHE A 65 6.89 -19.54 2.17
C PHE A 65 7.45 -20.06 0.84
N GLU A 66 7.06 -21.28 0.47
CA GLU A 66 7.25 -21.83 -0.87
C GLU A 66 6.22 -21.24 -1.85
N GLY A 67 6.62 -20.80 -3.05
CA GLY A 67 5.64 -20.33 -4.04
C GLY A 67 6.17 -19.43 -5.14
N ASP A 68 5.21 -18.78 -5.83
CA ASP A 68 5.44 -17.85 -6.94
C ASP A 68 6.21 -16.61 -6.45
N GLU A 69 7.36 -16.34 -7.06
CA GLU A 69 8.17 -15.13 -6.83
C GLU A 69 7.35 -13.85 -6.98
N LYS A 70 6.32 -13.84 -7.83
CA LYS A 70 5.42 -12.67 -7.98
C LYS A 70 4.58 -12.41 -6.75
N LEU A 71 4.27 -13.45 -5.95
CA LEU A 71 3.50 -13.32 -4.71
C LEU A 71 4.40 -12.94 -3.53
N LYS A 72 5.71 -13.25 -3.59
CA LYS A 72 6.69 -12.98 -2.53
C LYS A 72 6.64 -11.55 -2.01
N LYS A 73 6.59 -10.57 -2.91
CA LYS A 73 6.46 -9.16 -2.57
C LYS A 73 5.20 -8.86 -1.75
N TRP A 74 4.07 -9.46 -2.11
CA TRP A 74 2.81 -9.27 -1.40
C TRP A 74 2.84 -9.92 -0.02
N ILE A 75 3.47 -11.10 0.10
CA ILE A 75 3.72 -11.76 1.39
C ILE A 75 4.52 -10.87 2.32
N ILE A 76 5.65 -10.31 1.85
CA ILE A 76 6.48 -9.40 2.64
C ILE A 76 5.66 -8.19 3.12
N ARG A 77 4.87 -7.58 2.22
CA ARG A 77 4.00 -6.43 2.56
C ARG A 77 2.93 -6.81 3.60
N THR A 78 2.31 -7.98 3.47
CA THR A 78 1.31 -8.47 4.44
C THR A 78 1.93 -8.73 5.81
N LEU A 79 3.08 -9.39 5.87
CA LEU A 79 3.79 -9.66 7.13
C LEU A 79 4.30 -8.39 7.81
N ALA A 80 4.78 -7.41 7.03
CA ALA A 80 5.15 -6.10 7.57
C ALA A 80 3.93 -5.36 8.15
N GLN A 81 2.78 -5.41 7.46
CA GLN A 81 1.54 -4.82 7.97
C GLN A 81 1.05 -5.49 9.24
N GLU A 82 1.13 -6.82 9.31
CA GLU A 82 0.79 -7.56 10.52
C GLU A 82 1.61 -7.07 11.71
N LYS A 83 2.94 -7.09 11.58
CA LYS A 83 3.86 -6.74 12.66
C LYS A 83 3.67 -5.28 13.11
N LEU A 84 3.39 -4.37 12.18
CA LEU A 84 3.15 -2.97 12.49
C LEU A 84 1.77 -2.72 13.07
N TYR A 85 0.71 -3.28 12.48
CA TYR A 85 -0.65 -2.76 12.66
C TYR A 85 -1.66 -3.77 13.19
N TYR A 86 -1.38 -5.07 13.21
CA TYR A 86 -2.36 -6.06 13.65
C TYR A 86 -2.15 -6.40 15.12
N GLU A 87 -3.24 -6.65 15.84
CA GLU A 87 -3.19 -7.03 17.25
C GLU A 87 -2.76 -8.49 17.44
N THR A 88 -2.99 -9.32 16.42
CA THR A 88 -2.71 -10.75 16.42
C THR A 88 -1.96 -11.15 15.16
N ASP A 89 -1.03 -12.09 15.32
CA ASP A 89 -0.32 -12.71 14.21
C ASP A 89 -1.29 -13.50 13.32
N LEU A 90 -1.05 -13.47 12.01
CA LEU A 90 -1.78 -14.26 11.03
C LEU A 90 -1.22 -15.70 11.02
N THR A 91 -2.04 -16.63 10.56
CA THR A 91 -1.54 -17.94 10.14
C THR A 91 -0.95 -17.87 8.74
N ASP A 92 -0.07 -18.80 8.38
CA ASP A 92 0.50 -18.91 7.02
C ASP A 92 -0.59 -18.92 5.92
N GLU A 93 -1.71 -19.60 6.17
CA GLU A 93 -2.86 -19.63 5.27
C GLU A 93 -3.47 -18.23 5.08
N GLN A 94 -3.63 -17.47 6.17
CA GLN A 94 -4.14 -16.11 6.12
C GLN A 94 -3.17 -15.15 5.42
N VAL A 95 -1.86 -15.29 5.66
CA VAL A 95 -0.83 -14.51 4.95
C VAL A 95 -0.93 -14.73 3.45
N LEU A 96 -1.01 -16.00 3.01
CA LEU A 96 -1.15 -16.36 1.60
C LEU A 96 -2.46 -15.88 0.98
N GLU A 97 -3.57 -16.00 1.70
CA GLU A 97 -4.88 -15.55 1.24
C GLU A 97 -4.92 -14.03 1.05
N LEU A 98 -4.51 -13.28 2.08
CA LEU A 98 -4.47 -11.81 2.04
C LEU A 98 -3.49 -11.28 0.99
N SER A 99 -2.34 -11.93 0.82
CA SER A 99 -1.35 -11.54 -0.20
C SER A 99 -1.91 -11.72 -1.62
N LYS A 100 -2.61 -12.84 -1.88
CA LYS A 100 -3.25 -13.09 -3.18
C LYS A 100 -4.38 -12.09 -3.43
N GLN A 101 -5.20 -11.84 -2.40
CA GLN A 101 -6.27 -10.86 -2.48
C GLN A 101 -5.72 -9.47 -2.81
N ALA A 102 -4.67 -9.01 -2.10
CA ALA A 102 -4.05 -7.71 -2.35
C ALA A 102 -3.50 -7.59 -3.78
N MET A 103 -2.87 -8.65 -4.30
CA MET A 103 -2.37 -8.68 -5.68
C MET A 103 -3.51 -8.57 -6.71
N GLU A 104 -4.61 -9.31 -6.54
CA GLU A 104 -5.74 -9.27 -7.47
C GLU A 104 -6.54 -7.96 -7.36
N GLU A 105 -6.70 -7.42 -6.15
CA GLU A 105 -7.30 -6.11 -5.91
C GLU A 105 -6.48 -5.00 -6.57
N ASP A 106 -5.14 -5.03 -6.50
CA ASP A 106 -4.31 -4.05 -7.19
C ASP A 106 -4.47 -4.08 -8.71
N LYS A 107 -4.51 -5.28 -9.30
CA LYS A 107 -4.74 -5.46 -10.74
C LYS A 107 -6.12 -4.94 -11.16
N ALA A 108 -7.16 -5.26 -10.39
CA ALA A 108 -8.52 -4.79 -10.67
C ALA A 108 -8.61 -3.26 -10.51
N TRP A 109 -8.03 -2.72 -9.44
CA TRP A 109 -7.96 -1.29 -9.19
C TRP A 109 -7.33 -0.53 -10.35
N LYS A 110 -6.22 -1.03 -10.90
CA LYS A 110 -5.55 -0.39 -12.05
C LYS A 110 -6.33 -0.57 -13.36
N SER A 111 -6.91 -1.75 -13.58
CA SER A 111 -7.72 -2.03 -14.77
C SER A 111 -8.96 -1.14 -14.85
N ILE A 112 -9.67 -0.94 -13.74
CA ILE A 112 -10.86 -0.07 -13.70
C ILE A 112 -10.50 1.39 -13.99
N ALA A 113 -9.39 1.89 -13.45
CA ALA A 113 -8.95 3.26 -13.69
C ALA A 113 -8.69 3.47 -15.20
N LYS A 114 -8.11 2.47 -15.85
CA LYS A 114 -7.88 2.49 -17.29
C LYS A 114 -9.18 2.36 -18.09
N ASP A 115 -9.99 1.35 -17.79
CA ASP A 115 -11.08 0.93 -18.66
C ASP A 115 -12.32 1.83 -18.49
N GLU A 116 -12.63 2.24 -17.26
CA GLU A 116 -13.81 3.06 -16.95
C GLU A 116 -13.53 4.57 -16.99
N TYR A 117 -12.30 4.97 -16.69
CA TYR A 117 -11.92 6.39 -16.60
C TYR A 117 -10.90 6.83 -17.67
N GLY A 118 -10.41 5.91 -18.51
CA GLY A 118 -9.42 6.23 -19.54
C GLY A 118 -8.05 6.62 -19.00
N ILE A 119 -7.75 6.31 -17.72
CA ILE A 119 -6.53 6.76 -17.07
C ILE A 119 -5.38 5.82 -17.41
N THR A 120 -4.35 6.40 -18.00
CA THR A 120 -3.08 5.71 -18.25
C THR A 120 -1.93 6.54 -17.68
N VAL A 121 -0.87 5.85 -17.30
CA VAL A 121 0.38 6.46 -16.82
C VAL A 121 1.53 5.97 -17.67
N THR A 122 2.43 6.88 -18.00
CA THR A 122 3.66 6.57 -18.73
C THR A 122 4.76 6.20 -17.75
N VAL A 123 5.80 5.52 -18.26
CA VAL A 123 7.02 5.26 -17.47
C VAL A 123 7.58 6.57 -16.92
N GLU A 124 7.74 7.58 -17.76
CA GLU A 124 8.31 8.89 -17.39
C GLU A 124 7.51 9.61 -16.28
N GLU A 125 6.18 9.55 -16.30
CA GLU A 125 5.37 10.15 -15.22
C GLU A 125 5.63 9.49 -13.86
N VAL A 126 5.81 8.17 -13.85
CA VAL A 126 6.14 7.43 -12.62
C VAL A 126 7.59 7.69 -12.20
N GLU A 127 8.54 7.70 -13.13
CA GLU A 127 9.94 8.02 -12.83
C GLU A 127 10.10 9.43 -12.24
N ASN A 128 9.41 10.42 -12.81
CA ASN A 128 9.45 11.79 -12.30
C ASN A 128 8.81 11.89 -10.92
N PHE A 129 7.69 11.19 -10.70
CA PHE A 129 7.07 11.11 -9.38
C PHE A 129 8.02 10.53 -8.33
N ILE A 130 8.72 9.45 -8.66
CA ILE A 130 9.68 8.78 -7.77
C ILE A 130 10.85 9.71 -7.42
N LYS A 131 11.47 10.32 -8.43
CA LYS A 131 12.62 11.23 -8.25
C LYS A 131 12.33 12.47 -7.43
N GLU A 132 11.13 13.04 -7.61
CA GLU A 132 10.73 14.28 -6.92
C GLU A 132 10.22 14.05 -5.49
N GLY A 133 9.89 12.81 -5.14
CA GLY A 133 9.30 12.46 -3.84
C GLY A 133 10.02 11.29 -3.18
N PRO A 134 9.60 10.04 -3.44
CA PRO A 134 10.14 8.83 -2.82
C PRO A 134 11.66 8.74 -2.66
N ASP A 135 12.44 9.11 -3.68
CA ASP A 135 13.91 9.03 -3.63
C ASP A 135 14.55 10.02 -2.65
N THR A 136 13.83 11.08 -2.32
CA THR A 136 14.27 12.11 -1.37
C THR A 136 13.90 11.78 0.07
N SER A 137 13.28 10.63 0.31
CA SER A 137 12.75 10.27 1.62
C SER A 137 13.86 9.97 2.64
N ASP A 138 13.76 10.62 3.80
CA ASP A 138 14.58 10.38 4.98
C ASP A 138 13.83 9.62 6.08
N LEU A 139 12.66 9.06 5.74
CA LEU A 139 11.82 8.34 6.71
C LEU A 139 12.52 7.05 7.14
N PRO A 140 12.71 6.81 8.46
CA PRO A 140 13.38 5.61 8.96
C PRO A 140 12.76 4.31 8.44
N GLN A 141 11.44 4.28 8.26
CA GLN A 141 10.72 3.13 7.73
C GLN A 141 11.14 2.77 6.30
N HIS A 142 11.29 3.76 5.40
CA HIS A 142 11.69 3.48 4.01
C HIS A 142 13.12 2.96 3.94
N LEU A 143 14.02 3.55 4.73
CA LEU A 143 15.42 3.14 4.79
C LEU A 143 15.57 1.74 5.39
N ALA A 144 14.83 1.43 6.46
CA ALA A 144 14.81 0.10 7.05
C ALA A 144 14.26 -0.95 6.09
N TYR A 145 13.23 -0.62 5.32
CA TYR A 145 12.64 -1.56 4.38
C TYR A 145 13.57 -1.88 3.22
N ALA A 146 14.24 -0.87 2.67
CA ALA A 146 15.27 -1.06 1.64
C ALA A 146 16.41 -1.96 2.17
N ASP A 147 16.91 -1.66 3.38
CA ASP A 147 17.99 -2.42 4.03
C ASP A 147 17.63 -3.90 4.24
N ALA A 148 16.42 -4.18 4.75
CA ALA A 148 15.95 -5.56 4.97
C ALA A 148 15.84 -6.37 3.66
N LEU A 149 15.57 -5.71 2.54
CA LEU A 149 15.55 -6.32 1.21
C LEU A 149 16.94 -6.39 0.55
N GLY A 150 17.97 -5.82 1.19
CA GLY A 150 19.31 -5.71 0.61
C GLY A 150 19.38 -4.75 -0.58
N LEU A 151 18.48 -3.76 -0.63
CA LEU A 151 18.36 -2.77 -1.70
C LEU A 151 18.78 -1.39 -1.22
N THR A 152 19.18 -0.53 -2.16
CA THR A 152 19.20 0.92 -1.94
C THR A 152 17.77 1.49 -1.95
N LEU A 153 17.59 2.72 -1.43
CA LEU A 153 16.29 3.40 -1.52
C LEU A 153 15.84 3.59 -2.97
N GLU A 154 16.78 3.88 -3.88
CA GLU A 154 16.52 4.02 -5.31
C GLU A 154 16.02 2.69 -5.92
N GLU A 155 16.71 1.57 -5.64
CA GLU A 155 16.29 0.24 -6.13
C GLU A 155 14.95 -0.20 -5.51
N LEU A 156 14.72 0.07 -4.23
CA LEU A 156 13.41 -0.15 -3.61
C LEU A 156 12.34 0.59 -4.41
N ASN A 157 12.56 1.87 -4.72
CA ASN A 157 11.53 2.70 -5.31
C ASN A 157 11.29 2.46 -6.80
N HIS A 158 12.36 2.29 -7.56
CA HIS A 158 12.32 2.16 -9.02
C HIS A 158 12.00 0.73 -9.47
N ASP A 159 12.26 -0.28 -8.64
CA ASP A 159 12.03 -1.68 -9.02
C ASP A 159 10.96 -2.33 -8.13
N PHE A 160 11.25 -2.48 -6.83
CA PHE A 160 10.43 -3.33 -5.97
C PHE A 160 9.05 -2.73 -5.67
N ASP A 161 9.00 -1.46 -5.25
CA ASP A 161 7.79 -0.70 -4.88
C ASP A 161 7.28 0.23 -5.99
N ARG A 162 7.83 0.13 -7.20
CA ARG A 162 7.41 0.93 -8.36
C ARG A 162 5.89 0.87 -8.60
N ASP A 163 5.27 -0.28 -8.33
CA ASP A 163 3.82 -0.50 -8.48
C ASP A 163 2.97 0.36 -7.54
N ILE A 164 3.50 0.73 -6.38
CA ILE A 164 2.85 1.65 -5.43
C ILE A 164 2.88 3.06 -6.02
N TYR A 165 4.01 3.49 -6.58
CA TYR A 165 4.13 4.82 -7.15
C TYR A 165 3.35 4.98 -8.45
N GLU A 166 3.29 3.92 -9.27
CA GLU A 166 2.37 3.86 -10.40
C GLU A 166 0.91 4.09 -9.95
N LYS A 167 0.48 3.39 -8.89
CA LYS A 167 -0.86 3.56 -8.31
C LYS A 167 -1.09 4.99 -7.80
N ASN A 168 -0.09 5.62 -7.20
CA ASN A 168 -0.17 7.02 -6.75
C ASN A 168 -0.35 7.99 -7.93
N VAL A 169 0.40 7.82 -9.02
CA VAL A 169 0.25 8.66 -10.22
C VAL A 169 -1.13 8.45 -10.86
N ILE A 170 -1.62 7.21 -10.92
CA ILE A 170 -3.00 6.92 -11.37
C ILE A 170 -3.99 7.64 -10.47
N TRP A 171 -3.83 7.59 -9.15
CA TRP A 171 -4.73 8.24 -8.20
C TRP A 171 -4.80 9.75 -8.39
N LEU A 172 -3.66 10.42 -8.60
CA LEU A 172 -3.62 11.86 -8.87
C LEU A 172 -4.44 12.25 -10.12
N LYS A 173 -4.48 11.38 -11.14
CA LYS A 173 -5.30 11.56 -12.35
C LYS A 173 -6.76 11.16 -12.14
N LEU A 174 -7.03 10.21 -11.24
CA LEU A 174 -8.35 9.66 -10.98
C LEU A 174 -9.21 10.57 -10.11
N LYS A 175 -8.62 11.26 -9.13
CA LYS A 175 -9.36 12.16 -8.22
C LYS A 175 -10.24 13.18 -8.93
N PRO A 176 -9.77 13.93 -9.96
CA PRO A 176 -10.64 14.87 -10.68
C PRO A 176 -11.81 14.21 -11.39
N GLU A 177 -11.65 12.97 -11.88
CA GLU A 177 -12.75 12.24 -12.54
C GLU A 177 -13.77 11.71 -11.53
N LEU A 178 -13.31 11.24 -10.37
CA LEU A 178 -14.20 10.87 -9.25
C LEU A 178 -14.96 12.07 -8.69
N GLU A 179 -14.30 13.24 -8.60
CA GLU A 179 -14.94 14.49 -8.21
C GLU A 179 -16.07 14.86 -9.18
N LYS A 180 -15.82 14.81 -10.50
CA LYS A 180 -16.86 15.05 -11.51
C LYS A 180 -18.01 14.04 -11.46
N LYS A 181 -17.69 12.76 -11.25
CA LYS A 181 -18.68 11.67 -11.25
C LYS A 181 -19.58 11.68 -10.02
N TYR A 182 -19.01 11.98 -8.85
CA TYR A 182 -19.68 11.82 -7.56
C TYR A 182 -19.98 13.12 -6.81
N ASP A 183 -19.47 14.26 -7.28
CA ASP A 183 -19.53 15.54 -6.56
C ASP A 183 -18.92 15.45 -5.15
N ILE A 184 -17.77 14.76 -5.06
CA ILE A 184 -17.03 14.53 -3.81
C ILE A 184 -15.60 15.05 -3.96
N THR A 185 -15.20 15.96 -3.09
CA THR A 185 -13.84 16.51 -3.01
C THR A 185 -13.01 15.92 -1.86
N ASP A 186 -13.67 15.30 -0.87
CA ASP A 186 -13.00 14.65 0.25
C ASP A 186 -12.29 13.37 -0.19
N ASN A 187 -10.97 13.32 0.04
CA ASN A 187 -10.13 12.21 -0.41
C ASN A 187 -10.60 10.85 0.12
N ASN A 188 -10.97 10.78 1.41
CA ASN A 188 -11.36 9.50 2.02
C ASN A 188 -12.69 8.99 1.47
N LYS A 189 -13.63 9.89 1.18
CA LYS A 189 -14.88 9.54 0.50
C LYS A 189 -14.64 9.13 -0.96
N GLN A 190 -13.72 9.78 -1.67
CA GLN A 190 -13.32 9.38 -3.03
C GLN A 190 -12.73 7.97 -3.04
N VAL A 191 -11.79 7.67 -2.13
CA VAL A 191 -11.19 6.34 -1.97
C VAL A 191 -12.27 5.30 -1.73
N LYS A 192 -13.15 5.51 -0.75
CA LYS A 192 -14.25 4.58 -0.44
C LYS A 192 -15.15 4.32 -1.65
N LYS A 193 -15.50 5.37 -2.41
CA LYS A 193 -16.34 5.22 -3.60
C LYS A 193 -15.67 4.41 -4.69
N TYR A 194 -14.39 4.64 -4.91
CA TYR A 194 -13.64 3.87 -5.88
C TYR A 194 -13.43 2.42 -5.45
N GLU A 195 -13.16 2.17 -4.16
CA GLU A 195 -13.09 0.81 -3.60
C GLU A 195 -14.43 0.05 -3.75
N GLU A 196 -15.57 0.72 -3.64
CA GLU A 196 -16.87 0.13 -3.93
C GLU A 196 -17.00 -0.31 -5.40
N GLU A 197 -16.40 0.42 -6.35
CA GLU A 197 -16.36 0.03 -7.77
C GLU A 197 -15.46 -1.19 -7.98
N VAL A 198 -14.27 -1.20 -7.38
CA VAL A 198 -13.33 -2.33 -7.42
C VAL A 198 -13.99 -3.60 -6.89
N LYS A 199 -14.64 -3.51 -5.72
CA LYS A 199 -15.34 -4.65 -5.11
C LYS A 199 -16.49 -5.17 -5.96
N LYS A 200 -17.20 -4.30 -6.70
CA LYS A 200 -18.26 -4.74 -7.62
C LYS A 200 -17.71 -5.49 -8.83
N HIS A 201 -16.51 -5.13 -9.31
CA HIS A 201 -15.88 -5.77 -10.45
C HIS A 201 -15.29 -7.16 -10.11
N LEU A 202 -14.88 -7.35 -8.86
CA LEU A 202 -14.34 -8.62 -8.35
C LEU A 202 -15.43 -9.66 -8.01
N ASN A 203 -16.71 -9.28 -8.01
CA ASN A 203 -17.87 -10.10 -7.60
C ASN A 203 -18.73 -10.58 -8.77
#